data_AF-A0A6G3X3E7-F1
#
_entry.id   AF-A0A6G3X3E7-F1
#
_cell.length_a   1.000
_cell.length_b   1.000
_cell.length_c   1.000
_cell.angle_alpha   90.00
_cell.angle_beta   90.00
_cell.angle_gamma   90.00
#
_symmetry.space_group_name_H-M   'P 1'
#
loop_
_entity.id
_entity.type
_entity.pdbx_description
1 polymer ?
#
loop_
_entity_poly.entity_id
_entity_poly.type
_entity_poly.pdbx_seq_one_letter_code
_entity_poly.pdbx_strand_id
1 'polypeptide(L)'
;MWRVETAEAPVVVKQVVEGPDADDRYARELTALRLAAGADPAVVPALLGTAPGDRVLVLEHLDHQHPTGDWIVDYAAALARLHAVARPEHTGMLPRWQGPDEADAASFLRLAAALD
;
A
#
# COMPACT_ATOMS: atom_id res chain seq x y z
N MET A 1 -10.95 -3.25 -0.22
CA MET A 1 -10.41 -2.20 -1.13
C MET A 1 -11.48 -1.92 -2.15
N TRP A 2 -11.72 -0.65 -2.44
CA TRP A 2 -12.75 -0.20 -3.38
C TRP A 2 -12.21 0.94 -4.23
N ARG A 3 -12.63 1.01 -5.49
CA ARG A 3 -12.56 2.23 -6.30
C ARG A 3 -13.84 3.02 -6.06
N VAL A 4 -13.71 4.31 -5.78
CA VAL A 4 -14.83 5.21 -5.51
C VAL A 4 -14.74 6.41 -6.45
N GLU A 5 -15.85 6.71 -7.13
CA GLU A 5 -15.98 7.91 -7.95
C GLU A 5 -16.30 9.11 -7.04
N THR A 6 -15.57 10.22 -7.21
CA THR A 6 -15.82 11.48 -6.51
C THR A 6 -16.12 12.59 -7.51
N ALA A 7 -16.49 13.78 -7.02
CA ALA A 7 -16.72 14.94 -7.88
C ALA A 7 -15.43 15.41 -8.60
N GLU A 8 -14.25 15.10 -8.06
CA GLU A 8 -12.96 15.58 -8.56
C GLU A 8 -12.26 14.52 -9.44
N ALA A 9 -12.09 13.31 -8.90
CA ALA A 9 -11.41 12.20 -9.56
C ALA A 9 -11.76 10.85 -8.90
N PRO A 10 -11.57 9.71 -9.58
CA PRO A 10 -11.62 8.40 -8.92
C PRO A 10 -10.54 8.30 -7.84
N VAL A 11 -10.87 7.62 -6.74
CA VAL A 11 -9.95 7.34 -5.62
C VAL A 11 -9.99 5.87 -5.25
N VAL A 12 -8.94 5.40 -4.60
CA VAL A 12 -8.89 4.05 -3.99
C VAL A 12 -9.08 4.18 -2.50
N VAL A 13 -10.11 3.50 -1.97
CA VAL A 13 -10.35 3.39 -0.53
C VAL A 13 -9.87 2.01 -0.06
N LYS A 14 -8.90 2.00 0.86
CA LYS A 14 -8.40 0.79 1.50
C LYS A 14 -8.79 0.80 2.96
N GLN A 15 -9.42 -0.28 3.42
CA GLN A 15 -9.72 -0.51 4.83
C GLN A 15 -9.01 -1.76 5.29
N VAL A 16 -8.35 -1.67 6.44
CA VAL A 16 -7.87 -2.86 7.16
C VAL A 16 -9.02 -3.35 8.05
N VAL A 17 -9.59 -4.49 7.65
CA VAL A 17 -10.65 -5.17 8.41
C VAL A 17 -10.10 -5.77 9.70
N GLU A 18 -11.00 -6.12 10.61
CA GLU A 18 -10.65 -6.74 11.89
C GLU A 18 -9.80 -8.01 11.72
N GLY A 19 -8.97 -8.25 12.73
CA GLY A 19 -8.07 -9.39 12.79
C GLY A 19 -6.88 -9.06 13.70
N PRO A 20 -6.01 -10.05 13.98
CA PRO A 20 -4.76 -9.82 14.66
C PRO A 20 -4.01 -8.66 14.01
N ASP A 21 -3.45 -7.78 14.83
CA ASP A 21 -2.56 -6.70 14.40
C ASP A 21 -3.16 -5.74 13.36
N ALA A 22 -4.49 -5.61 13.29
CA ALA A 22 -5.15 -4.72 12.32
C ALA A 22 -4.66 -3.27 12.44
N ASP A 23 -4.47 -2.80 13.68
CA ASP A 23 -3.97 -1.45 13.96
C ASP A 23 -2.50 -1.31 13.54
N ASP A 24 -1.66 -2.32 13.79
CA ASP A 24 -0.26 -2.33 13.38
C ASP A 24 -0.10 -2.39 11.85
N ARG A 25 -0.95 -3.16 11.16
CA ARG A 25 -0.97 -3.21 9.68
C ARG A 25 -1.38 -1.87 9.10
N TYR A 26 -2.41 -1.23 9.64
CA TYR A 26 -2.82 0.12 9.25
C TYR A 26 -1.69 1.14 9.50
N ALA A 27 -1.10 1.14 10.69
CA ALA A 27 -0.02 2.05 11.06
C ALA A 27 1.22 1.85 10.18
N ARG A 28 1.57 0.60 9.87
CA ARG A 28 2.68 0.25 8.98
C ARG A 28 2.46 0.78 7.57
N GLU A 29 1.27 0.58 7.01
CA GLU A 29 0.97 1.06 5.66
C GLU A 29 0.95 2.59 5.58
N LEU A 30 0.29 3.25 6.54
CA LEU A 30 0.28 4.72 6.63
C LEU A 30 1.70 5.29 6.73
N THR A 31 2.54 4.68 7.56
CA THR A 31 3.93 5.13 7.76
C THR A 31 4.75 4.88 6.51
N ALA A 32 4.63 3.71 5.88
CA ALA A 32 5.37 3.38 4.67
C ALA A 32 5.03 4.33 3.51
N LEU A 33 3.74 4.62 3.29
CA LEU A 33 3.29 5.56 2.26
C LEU A 33 3.84 6.97 2.48
N ARG A 34 3.79 7.46 3.73
CA ARG A 34 4.31 8.79 4.08
C ARG A 34 5.82 8.90 3.89
N LEU A 35 6.57 7.86 4.27
CA LEU A 35 8.01 7.84 4.03
C LEU A 35 8.28 7.84 2.53
N ALA A 36 7.72 6.88 1.80
CA ALA A 36 7.96 6.69 0.36
C ALA A 36 7.54 7.89 -0.51
N ALA A 37 6.55 8.69 -0.07
CA ALA A 37 6.15 9.93 -0.72
C ALA A 37 7.27 11.00 -0.77
N GLY A 38 8.34 10.85 0.03
CA GLY A 38 9.52 11.71 -0.02
C GLY A 38 10.45 11.46 -1.21
N ALA A 39 10.21 10.45 -2.05
CA ALA A 39 10.95 10.27 -3.30
C ALA A 39 10.60 11.38 -4.30
N ASP A 40 11.58 11.82 -5.09
CA ASP A 40 11.37 12.79 -6.17
C ASP A 40 11.97 12.27 -7.50
N PRO A 41 11.14 11.96 -8.52
CA PRO A 41 9.68 11.96 -8.50
C PRO A 41 9.09 10.91 -7.55
N ALA A 42 7.87 11.17 -7.06
CA ALA A 42 7.14 10.26 -6.19
C ALA A 42 6.94 8.90 -6.85
N VAL A 43 7.05 7.83 -6.05
CA VAL A 43 6.98 6.43 -6.50
C VAL A 43 5.81 5.67 -5.87
N VAL A 44 4.97 6.37 -5.12
CA VAL A 44 3.75 5.85 -4.48
C VAL A 44 2.57 6.76 -4.82
N PRO A 45 1.34 6.24 -4.84
CA PRO A 45 0.14 7.07 -4.98
C PRO A 45 0.06 8.14 -3.89
N ALA A 46 -0.50 9.30 -4.20
CA ALA A 46 -0.76 10.31 -3.19
C ALA A 46 -1.73 9.81 -2.11
N LEU A 47 -1.42 10.08 -0.84
CA LEU A 47 -2.33 9.85 0.29
C LEU A 47 -3.27 11.06 0.43
N LEU A 48 -4.53 10.88 0.01
CA LEU A 48 -5.54 11.93 -0.06
C LEU A 48 -6.28 12.12 1.28
N GLY A 49 -6.40 11.06 2.09
CA GLY A 49 -7.09 11.15 3.37
C GLY A 49 -6.95 9.88 4.22
N THR A 50 -7.27 10.00 5.50
CA THR A 50 -7.28 8.87 6.45
C THR A 50 -8.47 8.97 7.42
N ALA A 51 -8.96 7.81 7.87
CA ALA A 51 -9.86 7.70 9.02
C ALA A 51 -9.30 6.63 9.97
N PRO A 52 -8.46 7.00 10.96
CA PRO A 52 -7.76 6.04 11.81
C PRO A 52 -8.69 5.15 12.64
N GLY A 53 -9.82 5.69 13.12
CA GLY A 53 -10.80 4.93 13.89
C GLY A 53 -11.39 3.74 13.13
N ASP A 54 -11.48 3.86 11.80
CA ASP A 54 -12.00 2.82 10.91
C ASP A 54 -10.89 2.08 10.14
N ARG A 55 -9.62 2.42 10.40
CA ARG A 55 -8.43 1.94 9.67
C ARG A 55 -8.53 2.12 8.15
N VAL A 56 -9.00 3.30 7.73
CA VAL A 56 -9.20 3.65 6.32
C VAL A 56 -8.10 4.57 5.80
N LEU A 57 -7.62 4.27 4.59
CA LEU A 57 -6.74 5.09 3.76
C LEU A 57 -7.45 5.42 2.45
N VAL A 58 -7.38 6.69 2.02
CA VAL A 58 -7.86 7.16 0.72
C VAL A 58 -6.66 7.56 -0.11
N LEU A 59 -6.48 6.91 -1.25
CA LEU A 59 -5.33 7.05 -2.14
C LEU A 59 -5.77 7.56 -3.51
N GLU A 60 -4.86 8.24 -4.19
CA GLU A 60 -4.94 8.48 -5.64
C GLU A 60 -5.23 7.17 -6.39
N HIS A 61 -6.16 7.22 -7.34
CA HIS A 61 -6.36 6.15 -8.30
C HIS A 61 -5.38 6.29 -9.45
N LEU A 62 -4.48 5.31 -9.60
CA LEU A 62 -3.57 5.22 -10.74
C LEU A 62 -4.18 4.35 -11.83
N ASP A 63 -4.20 4.85 -13.06
CA ASP A 63 -4.58 4.05 -14.22
C ASP A 63 -3.53 2.98 -14.49
N HIS A 64 -4.01 1.76 -14.77
CA HIS A 64 -3.12 0.68 -15.18
C HIS A 64 -2.56 0.97 -16.58
N GLN A 65 -1.24 0.94 -16.72
CA GLN A 65 -0.55 1.17 -17.98
C GLN A 65 0.21 -0.08 -18.40
N HIS A 66 0.28 -0.32 -19.71
CA HIS A 66 1.13 -1.37 -20.26
C HIS A 66 2.61 -0.93 -20.18
N PRO A 67 3.51 -1.79 -19.68
CA PRO A 67 4.93 -1.48 -19.66
C PRO A 67 5.47 -1.23 -21.09
N THR A 68 6.22 -0.15 -21.28
CA THR A 68 6.97 0.12 -22.52
C THR A 68 8.15 -0.86 -22.65
N GLY A 69 8.79 -0.95 -23.82
CA GLY A 69 9.89 -1.91 -24.04
C GLY A 69 11.10 -1.76 -23.11
N ASP A 70 11.26 -0.57 -22.51
CA ASP A 70 12.34 -0.17 -21.61
C ASP A 70 11.92 -0.06 -20.13
N TRP A 71 10.71 -0.52 -19.78
CA TRP A 71 10.11 -0.39 -18.44
C TRP A 71 11.04 -0.78 -17.28
N ILE A 72 11.95 -1.75 -17.51
CA ILE A 72 12.85 -2.28 -16.49
C ILE A 72 13.84 -1.24 -15.99
N VAL A 73 14.26 -0.31 -16.86
CA VAL A 73 15.20 0.77 -16.51
C VAL A 73 14.48 1.79 -15.62
N ASP A 74 13.29 2.22 -16.02
CA ASP A 74 12.47 3.16 -15.24
C ASP A 74 12.04 2.57 -13.91
N TYR A 75 11.69 1.28 -13.89
CA TYR A 75 11.37 0.56 -12.67
C TYR A 75 12.57 0.47 -11.72
N ALA A 76 13.76 0.11 -12.22
CA ALA A 76 14.98 0.07 -11.42
C ALA A 76 15.33 1.45 -10.86
N ALA A 77 15.16 2.52 -11.65
CA ALA A 77 15.36 3.89 -11.20
C ALA A 77 14.34 4.29 -10.11
N ALA A 78 13.07 3.94 -10.27
CA ALA A 78 12.03 4.18 -9.25
C ALA A 78 12.32 3.43 -7.95
N LEU A 79 12.75 2.16 -8.04
CA LEU A 79 13.14 1.36 -6.88
C LEU A 79 14.37 1.94 -6.17
N ALA A 80 15.36 2.43 -6.93
CA ALA A 80 16.52 3.11 -6.37
C ALA A 80 16.11 4.38 -5.62
N ARG A 81 15.20 5.19 -6.18
CA ARG A 81 14.64 6.37 -5.49
C ARG A 81 13.91 5.98 -4.21
N LEU A 82 13.07 4.94 -4.26
CA LEU A 82 12.37 4.43 -3.07
C LEU A 82 13.36 4.04 -1.97
N HIS A 83 14.44 3.34 -2.30
CA HIS A 83 15.46 2.97 -1.33
C HIS A 83 16.24 4.17 -0.80
N ALA A 84 16.51 5.18 -1.63
CA ALA A 84 17.22 6.40 -1.23
C ALA A 84 16.43 7.26 -0.22
N VAL A 85 15.12 7.07 -0.10
CA VAL A 85 14.29 7.73 0.92
C VAL A 85 14.59 7.20 2.33
N ALA A 86 15.12 5.98 2.48
CA ALA A 86 15.46 5.43 3.78
C ALA A 86 16.59 6.25 4.43
N ARG A 87 16.34 6.74 5.66
CA ARG A 87 17.31 7.48 6.46
C ARG A 87 17.45 6.83 7.83
N PRO A 88 18.57 7.04 8.55
CA PRO A 88 18.76 6.48 9.89
C PRO A 88 17.62 6.80 10.86
N GLU A 89 17.00 7.98 10.75
CA GLU A 89 15.88 8.42 11.59
C GLU A 89 14.61 7.58 11.39
N HIS A 90 14.50 6.87 10.26
CA HIS A 90 13.35 6.01 9.96
C HIS A 90 13.43 4.63 10.65
N THR A 91 14.56 4.33 11.31
CA THR A 91 14.78 3.06 11.98
C THR A 91 13.75 2.84 13.09
N GLY A 92 13.02 1.73 13.02
CA GLY A 92 11.99 1.38 14.02
C GLY A 92 10.64 2.09 13.84
N MET A 93 10.49 2.98 12.85
CA MET A 93 9.20 3.65 12.58
C MET A 93 8.14 2.71 12.00
N LEU A 94 8.55 1.66 11.28
CA LEU A 94 7.62 0.69 10.73
C LEU A 94 7.34 -0.41 11.75
N PRO A 95 6.07 -0.63 12.19
CA PRO A 95 5.67 -1.79 12.98
C PRO A 95 6.17 -3.08 12.34
N ARG A 96 6.62 -4.05 13.14
CA ARG A 96 7.16 -5.31 12.61
C ARG A 96 6.11 -6.01 11.76
N TRP A 97 6.51 -6.44 10.56
CA TRP A 97 5.66 -7.27 9.73
C TRP A 97 5.74 -8.71 10.23
N GLN A 98 4.60 -9.27 10.65
CA GLN A 98 4.50 -10.64 11.16
C GLN A 98 4.31 -11.68 10.05
N GLY A 99 4.08 -11.25 8.81
CA GLY A 99 3.78 -12.16 7.69
C GLY A 99 2.34 -12.69 7.72
N PRO A 100 1.89 -13.36 6.64
CA PRO A 100 0.65 -14.14 6.68
C PRO A 100 0.81 -15.38 7.57
N ASP A 101 -0.27 -15.77 8.25
CA ASP A 101 -0.31 -16.94 9.14
C ASP A 101 -1.10 -18.14 8.56
N GLU A 102 -1.33 -19.17 9.37
CA GLU A 102 -2.09 -20.35 8.99
C GLU A 102 -3.57 -20.05 8.71
N ALA A 103 -4.16 -19.09 9.43
CA ALA A 103 -5.55 -18.69 9.22
C ALA A 103 -5.72 -17.90 7.90
N ASP A 104 -4.71 -17.11 7.54
CA ASP A 104 -4.62 -16.46 6.22
C ASP A 104 -4.55 -17.51 5.10
N ALA A 105 -3.68 -18.51 5.24
CA ALA A 105 -3.54 -19.59 4.27
C ALA A 105 -4.85 -20.40 4.12
N ALA A 106 -5.50 -20.74 5.24
CA ALA A 106 -6.78 -21.44 5.23
C ALA A 106 -7.90 -20.62 4.57
N SER A 107 -7.92 -19.30 4.78
CA SER A 107 -8.88 -18.40 4.14
C SER A 107 -8.65 -18.31 2.63
N PHE A 108 -7.40 -18.23 2.18
CA PHE A 108 -7.06 -18.26 0.76
C PHE A 108 -7.49 -19.57 0.08
N LEU A 109 -7.21 -20.72 0.70
CA LEU A 109 -7.61 -22.03 0.15
C LEU A 109 -9.13 -22.19 0.07
N ARG A 110 -9.89 -21.69 1.07
CA ARG A 110 -11.35 -21.67 1.01
C ARG A 110 -11.88 -20.81 -0.15
N LEU A 111 -11.26 -19.67 -0.41
CA LEU A 111 -11.61 -18.83 -1.55
C LEU A 111 -11.31 -19.55 -2.87
N ALA A 112 -10.11 -20.14 -3.00
CA ALA A 112 -9.72 -20.87 -4.22
C ALA A 112 -10.70 -22.00 -4.53
N ALA A 113 -11.06 -22.81 -3.54
CA ALA A 113 -12.01 -23.90 -3.70
C ALA A 113 -13.45 -23.44 -4.01
N ALA A 114 -13.80 -22.17 -3.74
CA ALA A 114 -15.10 -21.59 -4.07
C ALA A 114 -15.14 -20.99 -5.49
N LEU A 115 -13.98 -20.85 -6.13
CA LEU A 115 -13.82 -20.31 -7.48
C LEU A 115 -13.57 -21.38 -8.55
N ASP A 116 -13.23 -22.61 -8.13
CA ASP A 116 -13.24 -23.82 -8.97
C ASP A 116 -14.68 -24.30 -9.24
#